data_AF-A0A3D1KL87-F1
#
_entry.id   AF-A0A3D1KL87-F1
#
_cell.length_a   1.000
_cell.length_b   1.000
_cell.length_c   1.000
_cell.angle_alpha   90.00
_cell.angle_beta   90.00
_cell.angle_gamma   90.00
#
_symmetry.space_group_name_H-M   'P 1'
#
loop_
_entity.id
_entity.type
_entity.pdbx_description
1 polymer ?
#
loop_
_entity_poly.entity_id
_entity_poly.type
_entity_poly.pdbx_seq_one_letter_code
_entity_poly.pdbx_strand_id
1 'polypeptide(L)'
;MQLDHKGKRKIFFLLGGILCLAVVITALILPQAEIRLKINEKNFKKTYQAKLEPSLQNPLPSLDLLPAKLEPISETNPEERYIFTQDNIIKFLVIKIESEIEPDEKINQNSLKYQVEVVDKKNKMIKIYAETKITPNIDQKKIKLDLRGHTVNYALSYLKNLPVINQADIKIKPKFLPFLPIIQDRIRITQDDEL
;
A
#
# COMPACT_ATOMS: atom_id res chain seq x y z
N MET A 1 38.68 -4.02 -53.57
CA MET A 1 38.11 -5.37 -53.42
C MET A 1 36.60 -5.23 -53.24
N GLN A 2 35.80 -5.41 -54.29
CA GLN A 2 34.33 -5.34 -54.19
C GLN A 2 33.81 -6.69 -53.68
N LEU A 3 33.12 -6.69 -52.54
CA LEU A 3 32.47 -7.88 -51.99
C LEU A 3 31.29 -8.28 -52.89
N ASP A 4 31.24 -9.55 -53.30
CA ASP A 4 30.08 -10.17 -53.96
C ASP A 4 28.82 -10.07 -53.06
N HIS A 5 27.64 -10.05 -53.68
CA HIS A 5 26.33 -9.94 -53.07
C HIS A 5 26.09 -10.97 -51.95
N LYS A 6 26.69 -12.17 -52.05
CA LYS A 6 26.68 -13.19 -50.99
C LYS A 6 27.58 -12.83 -49.80
N GLY A 7 28.74 -12.23 -50.05
CA GLY A 7 29.65 -11.74 -49.02
C GLY A 7 29.06 -10.57 -48.22
N LYS A 8 28.40 -9.63 -48.91
CA LYS A 8 27.69 -8.52 -48.27
C LYS A 8 26.57 -9.02 -47.34
N ARG A 9 25.74 -9.99 -47.79
CA ARG A 9 24.67 -10.58 -46.96
C ARG A 9 25.21 -11.23 -45.69
N LYS A 10 26.31 -11.99 -45.75
CA LYS A 10 26.91 -12.60 -44.56
C LYS A 10 27.36 -11.56 -43.52
N ILE A 11 27.96 -10.46 -43.96
CA ILE A 11 28.38 -9.37 -43.07
C ILE A 11 27.17 -8.69 -42.41
N PHE A 12 26.09 -8.44 -43.17
CA PHE A 12 24.85 -7.89 -42.61
C PHE A 12 24.22 -8.81 -41.55
N PHE A 13 24.19 -10.12 -41.77
CA PHE A 13 23.70 -11.08 -40.76
C PHE A 13 24.59 -11.09 -39.50
N LEU A 14 25.91 -11.01 -39.67
CA LEU A 14 26.86 -10.98 -38.56
C LEU A 14 26.72 -9.68 -37.73
N LEU A 15 26.62 -8.53 -38.40
CA LEU A 15 26.37 -7.24 -37.75
C LEU A 15 25.00 -7.20 -37.06
N GLY A 16 23.95 -7.71 -37.70
CA GLY A 16 22.63 -7.83 -37.10
C GLY A 16 22.61 -8.76 -35.88
N GLY A 17 23.33 -9.88 -35.95
CA GLY A 17 23.52 -10.80 -34.82
C GLY A 17 24.24 -10.15 -33.64
N ILE A 18 25.33 -9.42 -33.89
CA ILE A 18 26.06 -8.67 -32.85
C ILE A 18 25.18 -7.59 -32.23
N LEU A 19 24.42 -6.85 -33.03
CA LEU A 19 23.49 -5.83 -32.54
C LEU A 19 22.40 -6.44 -31.65
N CYS A 20 21.77 -7.54 -32.09
CA CYS A 20 20.80 -8.28 -31.27
C CYS A 20 21.42 -8.78 -29.96
N LEU A 21 22.64 -9.32 -30.01
CA LEU A 21 23.35 -9.77 -28.82
C LEU A 21 23.62 -8.60 -27.86
N ALA A 22 24.05 -7.45 -28.38
CA ALA A 22 24.27 -6.25 -27.58
C ALA A 22 22.98 -5.75 -26.90
N VAL A 23 21.84 -5.79 -27.60
CA VAL A 23 20.53 -5.44 -27.03
C VAL A 23 20.12 -6.42 -25.92
N VAL A 24 20.32 -7.73 -26.13
CA VAL A 24 20.00 -8.75 -25.12
C VAL A 24 20.91 -8.60 -23.89
N ILE A 25 22.21 -8.42 -24.10
CA ILE A 25 23.19 -8.24 -23.03
C ILE A 25 22.90 -6.96 -22.24
N THR A 26 22.63 -5.84 -22.92
CA THR A 26 22.27 -4.59 -22.22
C THR A 26 20.98 -4.77 -21.43
N ALA A 27 19.94 -5.41 -21.97
CA ALA A 27 18.71 -5.69 -21.24
C ALA A 27 18.92 -6.55 -19.98
N LEU A 28 19.83 -7.53 -20.04
CA LEU A 28 20.19 -8.41 -18.93
C LEU A 28 21.08 -7.73 -17.87
N ILE A 29 21.89 -6.75 -18.27
CA ILE A 29 22.82 -6.02 -17.39
C ILE A 29 22.15 -4.82 -16.72
N LEU A 30 21.01 -4.34 -17.25
CA LEU A 30 20.33 -3.20 -16.64
C LEU A 30 19.98 -3.53 -15.18
N PRO A 31 20.44 -2.70 -14.22
CA PRO A 31 20.25 -2.98 -12.80
C PRO A 31 18.78 -2.95 -12.41
N GLN A 32 18.44 -3.72 -11.39
CA GLN A 32 17.17 -3.68 -10.66
C GLN A 32 17.48 -3.66 -9.16
N ALA A 33 16.69 -2.92 -8.39
CA ALA A 33 16.80 -2.85 -6.95
C ALA A 33 15.45 -3.17 -6.28
N GLU A 34 15.50 -3.95 -5.22
CA GLU A 34 14.38 -4.20 -4.31
C GLU A 34 14.79 -3.64 -2.94
N ILE A 35 14.09 -2.61 -2.50
CA ILE A 35 14.24 -1.97 -1.21
C ILE A 35 13.11 -2.47 -0.32
N ARG A 36 13.46 -3.13 0.77
CA ARG A 36 12.50 -3.57 1.78
C ARG A 36 12.61 -2.67 3.00
N LEU A 37 11.48 -2.17 3.48
CA LEU A 37 11.41 -1.23 4.58
C LEU A 37 10.58 -1.84 5.72
N LYS A 38 11.11 -1.76 6.93
CA LYS A 38 10.37 -1.93 8.18
C LYS A 38 10.06 -0.54 8.71
N ILE A 39 8.78 -0.24 8.86
CA ILE A 39 8.32 1.11 9.19
C ILE A 39 7.87 1.19 10.65
N ASN A 40 7.86 2.40 11.18
CA ASN A 40 7.34 2.67 12.51
C ASN A 40 5.81 2.57 12.52
N GLU A 41 5.28 1.47 13.05
CA GLU A 41 3.84 1.33 13.24
C GLU A 41 3.46 1.75 14.66
N LYS A 42 2.32 2.44 14.79
CA LYS A 42 1.72 2.74 16.10
C LYS A 42 0.40 2.01 16.25
N ASN A 43 0.16 1.45 17.44
CA ASN A 43 -1.13 0.86 17.77
C ASN A 43 -2.16 1.97 18.00
N PHE A 44 -3.34 1.80 17.42
CA PHE A 44 -4.48 2.68 17.59
C PHE A 44 -5.66 1.90 18.14
N LYS A 45 -6.24 2.40 19.24
CA LYS A 45 -7.43 1.81 19.86
C LYS A 45 -8.39 2.92 20.24
N LYS A 46 -9.62 2.83 19.77
CA LYS A 46 -10.66 3.79 20.12
C LYS A 46 -12.05 3.18 20.02
N THR A 47 -12.95 3.67 20.85
CA THR A 47 -14.37 3.33 20.79
C THR A 47 -15.14 4.48 20.17
N TYR A 48 -15.93 4.17 19.16
CA TYR A 48 -16.85 5.11 18.51
C TYR A 48 -18.28 4.80 18.91
N GLN A 49 -19.12 5.82 18.86
CA GLN A 49 -20.57 5.66 18.93
C GLN A 49 -21.15 6.06 17.59
N ALA A 50 -22.16 5.33 17.13
CA ALA A 50 -22.83 5.64 15.89
C ALA A 50 -24.33 5.35 16.00
N LYS A 51 -25.11 6.21 15.36
CA LYS A 51 -26.55 6.06 15.22
C LYS A 51 -26.89 5.31 13.94
N LEU A 52 -27.79 4.35 14.03
CA LEU A 52 -28.29 3.59 12.89
C LEU A 52 -29.37 4.40 12.16
N GLU A 53 -29.16 4.61 10.85
CA GLU A 53 -30.02 5.43 9.99
C GLU A 53 -30.49 4.65 8.75
N PRO A 54 -31.79 4.28 8.66
CA PRO A 54 -32.33 3.51 7.55
C PRO A 54 -32.40 4.22 6.21
N SER A 55 -32.49 5.54 6.22
CA SER A 55 -32.52 6.33 4.98
C SER A 55 -31.16 6.46 4.29
N LEU A 56 -30.09 6.08 4.99
CA LEU A 56 -28.71 6.27 4.54
C LEU A 56 -28.25 5.11 3.64
N GLN A 57 -27.62 5.42 2.51
CA GLN A 57 -27.02 4.41 1.62
C GLN A 57 -25.55 4.11 1.96
N ASN A 58 -24.80 5.13 2.38
CA ASN A 58 -23.37 5.04 2.71
C ASN A 58 -23.11 5.66 4.09
N PRO A 59 -22.15 5.17 4.88
CA PRO A 59 -21.82 5.75 6.18
C PRO A 59 -21.48 7.24 6.09
N LEU A 60 -21.84 7.98 7.14
CA LEU A 60 -21.56 9.41 7.27
C LEU A 60 -20.85 9.70 8.61
N PRO A 61 -19.54 9.45 8.70
CA PRO A 61 -18.80 9.42 9.96
C PRO A 61 -18.61 10.79 10.60
N SER A 62 -18.72 11.87 9.84
CA SER A 62 -18.72 13.24 10.37
C SER A 62 -19.92 13.53 11.27
N LEU A 63 -21.03 12.82 11.06
CA LEU A 63 -22.27 12.93 11.85
C LEU A 63 -22.53 11.70 12.72
N ASP A 64 -21.56 10.78 12.83
CA ASP A 64 -21.70 9.52 13.55
C ASP A 64 -22.90 8.67 13.09
N LEU A 65 -23.19 8.67 11.77
CA LEU A 65 -24.30 7.91 11.19
C LEU A 65 -23.82 6.67 10.44
N LEU A 66 -24.51 5.55 10.69
CA LEU A 66 -24.31 4.28 10.01
C LEU A 66 -25.58 3.81 9.31
N PRO A 67 -25.49 3.38 8.05
CA PRO A 67 -26.63 2.87 7.32
C PRO A 67 -27.08 1.51 7.88
N ALA A 68 -28.38 1.35 8.11
CA ALA A 68 -28.94 0.10 8.60
C ALA A 68 -30.34 -0.16 8.03
N LYS A 69 -30.57 -1.35 7.48
CA LYS A 69 -31.90 -1.76 7.00
C LYS A 69 -32.78 -2.16 8.18
N LEU A 70 -34.05 -1.81 8.10
CA LEU A 70 -35.09 -2.33 8.98
C LEU A 70 -35.61 -3.64 8.40
N GLU A 71 -35.53 -4.70 9.18
CA GLU A 71 -36.16 -5.99 8.83
C GLU A 71 -37.07 -6.45 9.98
N PRO A 72 -38.26 -6.99 9.67
CA PRO A 72 -39.10 -7.63 10.68
C PRO A 72 -38.40 -8.87 11.24
N ILE A 73 -38.48 -9.08 12.55
CA ILE A 73 -37.94 -10.25 13.24
C ILE A 73 -38.78 -11.50 12.92
N SER A 74 -40.09 -11.32 12.71
CA SER A 74 -41.02 -12.38 12.29
C SER A 74 -42.18 -11.77 11.49
N GLU A 75 -42.72 -12.52 10.53
CA GLU A 75 -43.97 -12.16 9.84
C GLU A 75 -45.17 -12.05 10.78
N THR A 76 -45.11 -12.73 11.94
CA THR A 76 -46.20 -12.80 12.93
C THR A 76 -46.01 -11.87 14.13
N ASN A 77 -44.84 -11.26 14.31
CA ASN A 77 -44.57 -10.26 15.35
C ASN A 77 -43.68 -9.14 14.77
N PRO A 78 -44.23 -7.93 14.54
CA PRO A 78 -43.57 -6.87 13.77
C PRO A 78 -42.50 -6.11 14.57
N GLU A 79 -41.81 -6.77 15.50
CA GLU A 79 -40.61 -6.17 16.08
C GLU A 79 -39.56 -6.05 14.98
N GLU A 80 -39.08 -4.84 14.74
CA GLU A 80 -38.08 -4.56 13.72
C GLU A 80 -36.67 -4.66 14.32
N ARG A 81 -35.75 -5.27 13.57
CA ARG A 81 -34.31 -5.26 13.84
C ARG A 81 -33.58 -4.42 12.81
N TYR A 82 -32.53 -3.74 13.27
CA TYR A 82 -31.61 -3.02 12.39
C TYR A 82 -30.52 -3.97 11.93
N ILE A 83 -30.28 -4.01 10.63
CA ILE A 83 -29.23 -4.80 9.99
C ILE A 83 -28.28 -3.86 9.27
N PHE A 84 -27.02 -3.88 9.67
CA PHE A 84 -25.93 -3.17 9.01
C PHE A 84 -24.94 -4.19 8.45
N THR A 85 -24.15 -3.76 7.47
CA THR A 85 -23.16 -4.62 6.83
C THR A 85 -21.77 -4.37 7.42
N GLN A 86 -20.93 -5.40 7.36
CA GLN A 86 -19.50 -5.28 7.71
C GLN A 86 -18.80 -4.21 6.88
N ASP A 87 -19.09 -4.13 5.58
CA ASP A 87 -18.52 -3.12 4.68
C ASP A 87 -18.81 -1.68 5.16
N ASN A 88 -20.03 -1.42 5.62
CA ASN A 88 -20.42 -0.11 6.13
C ASN A 88 -19.70 0.24 7.44
N ILE A 89 -19.46 -0.74 8.32
CA ILE A 89 -18.65 -0.53 9.53
C ILE A 89 -17.20 -0.22 9.17
N ILE A 90 -16.60 -1.00 8.26
CA ILE A 90 -15.21 -0.80 7.85
C ILE A 90 -15.05 0.58 7.23
N LYS A 91 -15.91 0.96 6.29
CA LYS A 91 -15.90 2.31 5.68
C LYS A 91 -16.05 3.41 6.71
N PHE A 92 -16.98 3.25 7.65
CA PHE A 92 -17.17 4.20 8.74
C PHE A 92 -15.89 4.37 9.57
N LEU A 93 -15.29 3.26 10.01
CA LEU A 93 -14.09 3.27 10.82
C LEU A 93 -12.89 3.84 10.09
N VAL A 94 -12.66 3.47 8.82
CA VAL A 94 -11.55 3.98 8.01
C VAL A 94 -11.62 5.50 7.91
N ILE A 95 -12.76 6.04 7.48
CA ILE A 95 -12.94 7.49 7.33
C ILE A 95 -12.82 8.22 8.69
N LYS A 96 -13.42 7.66 9.75
CA LYS A 96 -13.38 8.27 11.08
C LYS A 96 -11.96 8.32 11.64
N ILE A 97 -11.24 7.19 11.58
CA ILE A 97 -9.85 7.11 12.05
C ILE A 97 -8.96 8.01 11.21
N GLU A 98 -9.08 7.99 9.88
CA GLU A 98 -8.29 8.85 8.99
C GLU A 98 -8.50 10.35 9.25
N SER A 99 -9.68 10.75 9.73
CA SER A 99 -9.96 12.14 10.12
C SER A 99 -9.33 12.57 11.46
N GLU A 100 -8.82 11.62 12.25
CA GLU A 100 -8.29 11.84 13.60
C GLU A 100 -6.77 11.63 13.71
N ILE A 101 -6.14 11.08 12.67
CA ILE A 101 -4.69 10.82 12.62
C ILE A 101 -3.97 11.96 11.90
N GLU A 102 -2.63 11.95 11.97
CA GLU A 102 -1.84 12.99 11.31
C GLU A 102 -1.95 12.89 9.78
N PRO A 103 -1.85 14.01 9.02
CA PRO A 103 -2.02 14.00 7.57
C PRO A 103 -1.03 13.13 6.80
N ASP A 104 0.14 12.87 7.39
CA ASP A 104 1.18 12.00 6.85
C ASP A 104 1.09 10.57 7.36
N GLU A 105 -0.05 10.16 7.93
CA GLU A 105 -0.32 8.82 8.41
C GLU A 105 -1.47 8.15 7.66
N LYS A 106 -1.50 6.82 7.70
CA LYS A 106 -2.54 6.00 7.08
C LYS A 106 -2.90 4.83 7.96
N ILE A 107 -4.15 4.39 7.86
CA ILE A 107 -4.61 3.16 8.50
C ILE A 107 -4.09 1.93 7.75
N ASN A 108 -3.53 0.96 8.48
CA ASN A 108 -3.29 -0.37 7.95
C ASN A 108 -4.60 -1.19 8.01
N GLN A 109 -5.40 -1.13 6.94
CA GLN A 109 -6.70 -1.79 6.89
C GLN A 109 -6.64 -3.31 7.12
N ASN A 110 -5.54 -3.97 6.76
CA ASN A 110 -5.37 -5.42 6.99
C ASN A 110 -5.27 -5.76 8.49
N SER A 111 -4.88 -4.79 9.32
CA SER A 111 -4.77 -4.95 10.77
C SER A 111 -6.03 -4.54 11.53
N LEU A 112 -7.05 -3.99 10.83
CA LEU A 112 -8.26 -3.47 11.46
C LEU A 112 -9.10 -4.61 12.06
N LYS A 113 -9.26 -4.56 13.38
CA LYS A 113 -10.15 -5.42 14.17
C LYS A 113 -11.22 -4.55 14.79
N TYR A 114 -12.46 -5.03 14.81
CA TYR A 114 -13.54 -4.31 15.45
C TYR A 114 -14.54 -5.23 16.14
N GLN A 115 -15.23 -4.68 17.14
CA GLN A 115 -16.35 -5.33 17.83
C GLN A 115 -17.50 -4.33 17.94
N VAL A 116 -18.73 -4.80 17.74
CA VAL A 116 -19.93 -3.96 17.79
C VAL A 116 -20.82 -4.40 18.95
N GLU A 117 -21.25 -3.43 19.73
CA GLU A 117 -22.16 -3.62 20.86
C GLU A 117 -23.40 -2.73 20.66
N VAL A 118 -24.59 -3.30 20.82
CA VAL A 118 -25.84 -2.54 20.78
C VAL A 118 -26.07 -1.91 22.13
N VAL A 119 -26.03 -0.58 22.19
CA VAL A 119 -26.11 0.18 23.45
C VAL A 119 -27.53 0.60 23.76
N ASP A 120 -28.27 1.04 22.74
CA ASP A 120 -29.63 1.53 22.92
C ASP A 120 -30.51 1.15 21.74
N LYS A 121 -31.46 0.25 21.99
CA LYS A 121 -32.46 -0.18 21.00
C LYS A 121 -33.48 0.93 20.66
N LYS A 122 -33.79 1.83 21.62
CA LYS A 122 -34.75 2.93 21.41
C LYS A 122 -34.12 4.07 20.62
N ASN A 123 -32.90 4.46 21.00
CA ASN A 123 -32.17 5.54 20.34
C ASN A 123 -31.33 5.06 19.14
N LYS A 124 -31.36 3.76 18.85
CA LYS A 124 -30.71 3.14 17.69
C LYS A 124 -29.19 3.37 17.69
N MET A 125 -28.58 3.28 18.87
CA MET A 125 -27.16 3.58 19.07
C MET A 125 -26.36 2.29 19.23
N ILE A 126 -25.23 2.25 18.53
CA ILE A 126 -24.22 1.19 18.68
C ILE A 126 -22.89 1.78 19.12
N LYS A 127 -22.11 0.98 19.84
CA LYS A 127 -20.69 1.21 20.12
C LYS A 127 -19.86 0.33 19.21
N ILE A 128 -18.80 0.89 18.67
CA ILE A 128 -17.85 0.18 17.81
C ILE A 128 -16.48 0.35 18.42
N TYR A 129 -15.96 -0.72 19.00
CA TYR A 129 -14.58 -0.80 19.47
C TYR A 129 -13.71 -1.11 18.27
N ALA A 130 -12.73 -0.27 17.97
CA ALA A 130 -11.81 -0.43 16.85
C ALA A 130 -10.36 -0.49 17.35
N GLU A 131 -9.61 -1.46 16.83
CA GLU A 131 -8.18 -1.63 17.04
C GLU A 131 -7.50 -1.81 15.68
N THR A 132 -6.46 -1.03 15.41
CA THR A 132 -5.71 -1.11 14.16
C THR A 132 -4.29 -0.62 14.38
N LYS A 133 -3.46 -0.75 13.36
CA LYS A 133 -2.15 -0.09 13.29
C LYS A 133 -2.23 1.11 12.34
N ILE A 134 -1.56 2.18 12.72
CA ILE A 134 -1.33 3.34 11.88
C ILE A 134 0.11 3.31 11.40
N THR A 135 0.28 3.55 10.11
CA THR A 135 1.57 3.56 9.43
C THR A 135 1.83 4.93 8.81
N PRO A 136 3.10 5.39 8.81
CA PRO A 136 3.47 6.61 8.12
C PRO A 136 3.28 6.45 6.61
N ASN A 137 2.78 7.50 5.98
CA ASN A 137 2.61 7.62 4.54
C ASN A 137 3.95 7.95 3.90
N ILE A 138 4.60 6.93 3.34
CA ILE A 138 5.89 7.09 2.69
C ILE A 138 5.70 7.49 1.23
N ASP A 139 6.26 8.65 0.85
CA ASP A 139 6.38 9.05 -0.55
C ASP A 139 7.47 8.23 -1.25
N GLN A 140 7.05 7.07 -1.78
CA GLN A 140 7.94 6.16 -2.51
C GLN A 140 8.54 6.82 -3.75
N LYS A 141 7.83 7.77 -4.39
CA LYS A 141 8.34 8.42 -5.61
C LYS A 141 9.51 9.33 -5.26
N LYS A 142 9.38 10.10 -4.19
CA LYS A 142 10.47 10.94 -3.66
C LYS A 142 11.67 10.09 -3.24
N ILE A 143 11.46 9.01 -2.48
CA ILE A 143 12.56 8.10 -2.10
C ILE A 143 13.27 7.53 -3.33
N LYS A 144 12.53 7.05 -4.34
CA LYS A 144 13.14 6.53 -5.58
C LYS A 144 13.94 7.61 -6.31
N LEU A 145 13.48 8.86 -6.30
CA LEU A 145 14.18 9.98 -6.92
C LEU A 145 15.49 10.30 -6.19
N ASP A 146 15.47 10.31 -4.86
CA ASP A 146 16.63 10.64 -4.02
C ASP A 146 17.69 9.53 -4.02
N LEU A 147 17.30 8.28 -4.29
CA LEU A 147 18.21 7.13 -4.24
C LEU A 147 18.80 6.69 -5.59
N ARG A 148 18.21 7.12 -6.72
CA ARG A 148 18.63 6.64 -8.05
C ARG A 148 20.11 6.97 -8.32
N GLY A 149 20.86 6.00 -8.85
CA GLY A 149 22.28 6.18 -9.18
C GLY A 149 23.23 6.27 -7.96
N HIS A 150 22.72 6.34 -6.73
CA HIS A 150 23.55 6.32 -5.53
C HIS A 150 23.99 4.90 -5.16
N THR A 151 25.02 4.80 -4.31
CA THR A 151 25.51 3.51 -3.83
C THR A 151 24.56 2.88 -2.82
N VAL A 152 24.61 1.55 -2.69
CA VAL A 152 23.84 0.81 -1.65
C VAL A 152 24.11 1.36 -0.26
N ASN A 153 25.37 1.66 0.07
CA ASN A 153 25.75 2.16 1.38
C ASN A 153 25.16 3.55 1.67
N TYR A 154 25.17 4.44 0.67
CA TYR A 154 24.51 5.74 0.78
C TYR A 154 23.00 5.56 0.98
N ALA A 155 22.37 4.71 0.17
CA ALA A 155 20.93 4.48 0.24
C ALA A 155 20.49 3.88 1.58
N LEU A 156 21.21 2.90 2.11
CA LEU A 156 20.97 2.34 3.44
C LEU A 156 21.11 3.40 4.53
N SER A 157 22.14 4.24 4.45
CA SER A 157 22.36 5.32 5.42
C SER A 157 21.26 6.37 5.35
N TYR A 158 20.86 6.79 4.15
CA TYR A 158 19.74 7.70 3.92
C TYR A 158 18.44 7.14 4.50
N LEU A 159 18.10 5.89 4.19
CA LEU A 159 16.85 5.25 4.65
C LEU A 159 16.83 5.09 6.18
N LYS A 160 17.94 4.71 6.80
CA LYS A 160 18.04 4.60 8.27
C LYS A 160 17.91 5.93 9.00
N ASN A 161 18.21 7.04 8.34
CA ASN A 161 18.08 8.38 8.92
C ASN A 161 16.66 8.96 8.76
N LEU A 162 15.75 8.28 8.03
CA LEU A 162 14.37 8.71 7.96
C LEU A 162 13.63 8.28 9.24
N PRO A 163 12.97 9.22 9.96
CA PRO A 163 12.37 8.93 11.27
C PRO A 163 11.25 7.88 11.23
N VAL A 164 10.64 7.70 10.06
CA VAL A 164 9.55 6.75 9.82
C VAL A 164 10.02 5.32 9.52
N ILE A 165 11.32 5.11 9.33
CA ILE A 165 11.91 3.82 8.95
C ILE A 165 12.72 3.26 10.13
N ASN A 166 12.36 2.05 10.57
CA ASN A 166 13.10 1.30 11.58
C ASN A 166 14.29 0.54 10.99
N GLN A 167 14.04 -0.12 9.86
CA GLN A 167 15.04 -0.96 9.22
C GLN A 167 14.86 -0.92 7.70
N ALA A 168 15.96 -1.05 6.99
CA ALA A 168 15.97 -1.11 5.54
C ALA A 168 16.95 -2.18 5.05
N ASP A 169 16.53 -2.93 4.04
CA ASP A 169 17.39 -3.85 3.26
C ASP A 169 17.31 -3.47 1.77
N ILE A 170 18.40 -3.65 1.05
CA ILE A 170 18.50 -3.33 -0.38
C ILE A 170 19.14 -4.50 -1.11
N LYS A 171 18.39 -5.11 -2.03
CA LYS A 171 18.88 -6.16 -2.92
C LYS A 171 19.03 -5.63 -4.33
N ILE A 172 20.23 -5.73 -4.90
CA ILE A 172 20.53 -5.32 -6.28
C ILE A 172 20.75 -6.55 -7.17
N LYS A 173 20.23 -6.47 -8.39
CA LYS A 173 20.48 -7.42 -9.48
C LYS A 173 21.00 -6.67 -10.70
N PRO A 174 22.12 -7.10 -11.33
CA PRO A 174 23.03 -8.13 -10.84
C PRO A 174 23.84 -7.69 -9.60
N LYS A 175 24.24 -8.65 -8.76
CA LYS A 175 24.85 -8.39 -7.44
C LYS A 175 26.19 -7.66 -7.46
N PHE A 176 26.90 -7.66 -8.59
CA PHE A 176 28.20 -7.01 -8.71
C PHE A 176 28.11 -5.49 -8.88
N LEU A 177 26.92 -4.93 -9.10
CA LEU A 177 26.73 -3.48 -9.22
C LEU A 177 26.51 -2.85 -7.84
N PRO A 178 27.36 -1.89 -7.41
CA PRO A 178 27.26 -1.29 -6.08
C PRO A 178 26.27 -0.11 -6.02
N PHE A 179 25.60 0.22 -7.11
CA PHE A 179 24.74 1.40 -7.26
C PHE A 179 23.31 1.03 -7.63
N LEU A 180 22.35 1.81 -7.15
CA LEU A 180 20.94 1.66 -7.51
C LEU A 180 20.69 2.07 -8.97
N PRO A 181 19.69 1.46 -9.63
CA PRO A 181 19.28 1.84 -10.97
C PRO A 181 19.00 3.34 -11.10
N ILE A 182 19.39 3.93 -12.23
CA ILE A 182 19.09 5.34 -12.55
C ILE A 182 17.59 5.49 -12.89
N ILE A 183 17.00 4.45 -13.50
CA ILE A 183 15.58 4.43 -13.88
C ILE A 183 14.75 4.04 -12.64
N GLN A 184 13.87 4.94 -12.19
CA GLN A 184 13.09 4.76 -10.96
C GLN A 184 12.18 3.53 -10.97
N ASP A 185 11.62 3.17 -12.12
CA ASP A 185 10.74 2.00 -12.26
C ASP A 185 11.46 0.68 -11.99
N ARG A 186 12.79 0.68 -12.06
CA ARG A 186 13.64 -0.46 -11.72
C ARG A 186 14.00 -0.52 -10.23
N ILE A 187 13.53 0.43 -9.43
CA ILE A 187 13.58 0.42 -7.97
C ILE A 187 12.19 0.07 -7.45
N ARG A 188 12.05 -1.11 -6.84
CA ARG A 188 10.83 -1.53 -6.15
C ARG A 188 11.00 -1.25 -4.66
N ILE A 189 10.01 -0.62 -4.04
CA ILE A 189 9.96 -0.42 -2.59
C ILE A 189 8.79 -1.25 -2.05
N THR A 190 9.05 -2.06 -1.02
CA THR A 190 8.03 -2.86 -0.33
C THR A 190 8.16 -2.70 1.17
N GLN A 191 7.02 -2.73 1.86
CA GLN A 191 6.97 -2.83 3.32
C GLN A 191 7.08 -4.32 3.71
N ASP A 192 7.95 -4.65 4.64
CA ASP A 192 8.23 -6.02 5.10
C ASP A 192 8.40 -6.01 6.63
N ASP A 193 7.42 -6.54 7.34
CA ASP A 193 7.37 -6.52 8.82
C ASP A 193 8.41 -7.48 9.44
N GLU A 194 8.88 -8.47 8.68
CA GLU A 194 9.78 -9.54 9.11
C GLU A 194 11.27 -9.26 8.88
N LEU A 195 11.60 -8.02 8.50
CA LEU A 195 12.98 -7.51 8.42
C LEU A 195 13.70 -7.56 9.78
#